data_AF-A0A6P6HN19-F1
#
_entry.id   AF-A0A6P6HN19-F1
#
_cell.length_a   1.000
_cell.length_b   1.000
_cell.length_c   1.000
_cell.angle_alpha   90.00
_cell.angle_beta   90.00
_cell.angle_gamma   90.00
#
_symmetry.space_group_name_H-M   'P 1'
#
loop_
_entity.id
_entity.type
_entity.pdbx_description
1 polymer ?
#
loop_
_entity_poly.entity_id
_entity_poly.type
_entity_poly.pdbx_seq_one_letter_code
_entity_poly.pdbx_strand_id
1 'polypeptide(L)'
;MTGSLPGFIDVVRNLNSPALLEDNVITQAKAAGKRMIFYGDETWVKLFPQHFVEYDGTTSFFVSDYTEVDDNVTRHLDKVLKRGDWDVLILHYLGLDHIGHISGPSSPLIGHKLSEMDNILMKIHTSLLSEERENLSPNLLVLCGDHGMSETGSHGASSMEEVNTPLILISSAFERKPGDIRHPKHVQQTDLAATLAIGLGLPIPENSVGSLLFPSIEGRPVREQLRFLHLNAVQLSKLLQENVPSYKKEPGFEQFKMAERLHGNWIRLYLEENTSEVLFNLGTKVRRQYLDALRTLSLSLSRQVAQF
;
A
#
# COMPACT_ATOMS: atom_id res chain seq x y z
N MET A 1 -4.03 -3.86 -5.32
CA MET A 1 -4.75 -3.96 -4.02
C MET A 1 -4.82 -5.37 -3.43
N THR A 2 -4.68 -6.43 -4.23
CA THR A 2 -4.57 -7.83 -3.76
C THR A 2 -3.23 -8.12 -3.07
N GLY A 3 -2.15 -7.45 -3.49
CA GLY A 3 -0.79 -7.75 -3.04
C GLY A 3 -0.20 -9.00 -3.70
N SER A 4 -0.92 -9.61 -4.65
CA SER A 4 -0.44 -10.68 -5.52
C SER A 4 0.34 -10.11 -6.71
N LEU A 5 1.15 -10.95 -7.36
CA LEU A 5 1.78 -10.59 -8.63
C LEU A 5 0.74 -10.68 -9.76
N PRO A 6 0.67 -9.68 -10.65
CA PRO A 6 -0.30 -9.71 -11.75
C PRO A 6 0.04 -10.82 -12.74
N GLY A 7 -0.92 -11.68 -13.07
CA GLY A 7 -0.84 -12.58 -14.22
C GLY A 7 -1.20 -11.87 -15.53
N PHE A 8 -0.74 -12.42 -16.67
CA PHE A 8 -1.08 -11.90 -18.00
C PHE A 8 -2.61 -11.82 -18.24
N ILE A 9 -3.35 -12.81 -17.71
CA ILE A 9 -4.81 -12.86 -17.81
C ILE A 9 -5.46 -11.74 -16.99
N ASP A 10 -4.85 -11.30 -15.89
CA ASP A 10 -5.42 -10.28 -15.00
C ASP A 10 -5.37 -8.89 -15.63
N VAL A 11 -4.30 -8.59 -16.38
CA VAL A 11 -4.18 -7.34 -17.15
C VAL A 11 -5.24 -7.28 -18.26
N VAL A 12 -5.40 -8.38 -19.01
CA VAL A 12 -6.41 -8.48 -20.08
C VAL A 12 -7.82 -8.46 -19.50
N ARG A 13 -8.02 -9.09 -18.33
CA ARG A 13 -9.27 -9.04 -17.60
C ARG A 13 -9.57 -7.61 -17.16
N ASN A 14 -8.66 -6.89 -16.52
CA ASN A 14 -8.92 -5.52 -16.05
C ASN A 14 -9.42 -4.56 -17.14
N LEU A 15 -9.05 -4.77 -18.42
CA LEU A 15 -9.50 -3.98 -19.55
C LEU A 15 -10.94 -4.28 -20.02
N ASN A 16 -11.52 -5.41 -19.60
CA ASN A 16 -12.82 -5.91 -20.08
C ASN A 16 -13.70 -6.54 -18.98
N SER A 17 -13.29 -6.50 -17.71
CA SER A 17 -13.77 -7.47 -16.71
C SER A 17 -14.94 -7.05 -15.84
N PRO A 18 -15.73 -8.07 -15.42
CA PRO A 18 -16.58 -7.98 -14.24
C PRO A 18 -15.76 -7.74 -12.97
N ALA A 19 -16.47 -7.60 -11.85
CA ALA A 19 -15.95 -7.42 -10.50
C ALA A 19 -14.67 -8.23 -10.18
N LEU A 20 -13.73 -7.62 -9.44
CA LEU A 20 -12.56 -8.29 -8.89
C LEU A 20 -13.01 -9.27 -7.79
N LEU A 21 -12.84 -10.57 -8.04
CA LEU A 21 -13.27 -11.63 -7.13
C LEU A 21 -12.17 -12.06 -6.14
N GLU A 22 -10.92 -11.78 -6.46
CA GLU A 22 -9.79 -12.12 -5.59
C GLU A 22 -9.83 -11.33 -4.29
N ASP A 23 -9.38 -11.98 -3.21
CA ASP A 23 -9.25 -11.32 -1.92
C ASP A 23 -8.28 -10.13 -2.00
N ASN A 24 -8.67 -9.01 -1.39
CA ASN A 24 -7.94 -7.76 -1.47
C ASN A 24 -8.33 -6.83 -0.30
N VAL A 25 -7.52 -5.78 -0.09
CA VAL A 25 -7.70 -4.85 1.04
C VAL A 25 -9.07 -4.14 1.01
N ILE A 26 -9.63 -3.83 -0.16
CA ILE A 26 -10.93 -3.15 -0.29
C ILE A 26 -12.06 -4.09 0.12
N THR A 27 -12.03 -5.36 -0.32
CA THR A 27 -12.98 -6.39 0.10
C THR A 27 -12.89 -6.65 1.61
N GLN A 28 -11.68 -6.74 2.17
CA GLN A 28 -11.47 -6.91 3.61
C GLN A 28 -11.99 -5.70 4.41
N ALA A 29 -11.77 -4.48 3.93
CA ALA A 29 -12.28 -3.27 4.56
C ALA A 29 -13.82 -3.25 4.57
N LYS A 30 -14.46 -3.60 3.45
CA LYS A 30 -15.93 -3.76 3.37
C LYS A 30 -16.43 -4.80 4.37
N ALA A 31 -15.79 -5.98 4.41
CA ALA A 31 -16.17 -7.05 5.34
C ALA A 31 -16.05 -6.64 6.81
N ALA A 32 -15.08 -5.77 7.12
CA ALA A 32 -14.91 -5.16 8.44
C ALA A 32 -15.86 -3.98 8.72
N GLY A 33 -16.79 -3.67 7.81
CA GLY A 33 -17.77 -2.59 7.96
C GLY A 33 -17.17 -1.19 7.79
N LYS A 34 -15.99 -1.06 7.18
CA LYS A 34 -15.36 0.24 6.93
C LYS A 34 -16.17 1.05 5.95
N ARG A 35 -16.35 2.33 6.26
CA ARG A 35 -17.08 3.29 5.41
C ARG A 35 -16.11 3.85 4.37
N MET A 36 -16.25 3.39 3.12
CA MET A 36 -15.33 3.73 2.04
C MET A 36 -15.99 4.65 1.01
N ILE A 37 -15.28 5.70 0.60
CA ILE A 37 -15.71 6.66 -0.42
C ILE A 37 -14.69 6.66 -1.58
N PHE A 38 -15.18 6.72 -2.82
CA PHE A 38 -14.35 6.68 -4.03
C PHE A 38 -14.73 7.77 -5.04
N TYR A 39 -13.76 8.52 -5.54
CA TYR A 39 -13.96 9.41 -6.69
C TYR A 39 -12.82 9.23 -7.70
N GLY A 40 -13.15 8.99 -8.97
CA GLY A 40 -12.15 8.77 -10.02
C GLY A 40 -12.61 7.79 -11.09
N ASP A 41 -11.68 7.08 -11.72
CA ASP A 41 -11.96 6.21 -12.88
C ASP A 41 -13.09 5.19 -12.60
N GLU A 42 -14.10 5.16 -13.48
CA GLU A 42 -15.25 4.25 -13.39
C GLU A 42 -14.87 2.76 -13.35
N THR A 43 -13.68 2.39 -13.79
CA THR A 43 -13.12 1.03 -13.72
C THR A 43 -13.09 0.54 -12.28
N TRP A 44 -12.78 1.39 -11.30
CA TRP A 44 -12.84 1.03 -9.88
C TRP A 44 -14.26 0.67 -9.42
N VAL A 45 -15.27 1.37 -9.92
CA VAL A 45 -16.68 1.10 -9.60
C VAL A 45 -17.10 -0.28 -10.15
N LYS A 46 -16.59 -0.64 -11.34
CA LYS A 46 -16.82 -1.95 -11.96
C LYS A 46 -16.09 -3.07 -11.23
N LEU A 47 -14.84 -2.83 -10.81
CA LEU A 47 -14.02 -3.80 -10.08
C LEU A 47 -14.55 -4.05 -8.66
N PHE A 48 -15.09 -3.03 -8.00
CA PHE A 48 -15.54 -3.11 -6.60
C PHE A 48 -17.03 -2.78 -6.45
N PRO A 49 -17.96 -3.54 -7.10
CA PRO A 49 -19.37 -3.22 -7.05
C PRO A 49 -19.89 -3.27 -5.60
N GLN A 50 -20.68 -2.26 -5.23
CA GLN A 50 -21.27 -2.13 -3.89
C GLN A 50 -20.24 -2.04 -2.73
N HIS A 51 -18.98 -1.71 -2.98
CA HIS A 51 -17.98 -1.55 -1.90
C HIS A 51 -17.99 -0.14 -1.32
N PHE A 52 -18.28 0.86 -2.14
CA PHE A 52 -18.28 2.26 -1.71
C PHE A 52 -19.68 2.69 -1.27
N VAL A 53 -19.77 3.38 -0.13
CA VAL A 53 -21.04 3.95 0.36
C VAL A 53 -21.44 5.20 -0.40
N GLU A 54 -20.46 5.84 -1.03
CA GLU A 54 -20.59 7.01 -1.88
C GLU A 54 -19.47 6.91 -2.92
N TYR A 55 -19.83 7.10 -4.18
CA TYR A 55 -18.84 7.11 -5.26
C TYR A 55 -19.29 7.97 -6.44
N ASP A 56 -18.32 8.42 -7.22
CA ASP A 56 -18.55 9.06 -8.51
C ASP A 56 -17.48 8.61 -9.50
N GLY A 57 -17.94 8.02 -10.60
CA GLY A 57 -17.09 7.42 -11.63
C GLY A 57 -16.89 8.38 -12.81
N THR A 58 -15.64 8.62 -13.16
CA THR A 58 -15.24 9.42 -14.32
C THR A 58 -14.90 8.48 -15.48
N THR A 59 -15.43 8.76 -16.67
CA THR A 59 -15.06 8.02 -17.88
C THR A 59 -13.65 8.42 -18.33
N SER A 60 -12.73 7.46 -18.38
CA SER A 60 -11.30 7.69 -18.67
C SER A 60 -10.89 7.54 -20.14
N PHE A 61 -11.76 6.99 -21.01
CA PHE A 61 -11.39 6.68 -22.40
C PHE A 61 -11.22 7.90 -23.32
N PHE A 62 -11.58 9.10 -22.89
CA PHE A 62 -11.38 10.34 -23.64
C PHE A 62 -10.06 10.99 -23.26
N VAL A 63 -8.95 10.40 -23.70
CA VAL A 63 -7.58 10.80 -23.34
C VAL A 63 -7.29 12.29 -23.60
N SER A 64 -7.95 12.92 -24.58
CA SER A 64 -7.82 14.36 -24.85
C SER A 64 -8.24 15.28 -23.70
N ASP A 65 -9.07 14.76 -22.77
CA ASP A 65 -9.48 15.48 -21.57
C ASP A 65 -8.56 15.16 -20.39
N TYR A 66 -7.66 16.08 -20.06
CA TYR A 66 -6.78 16.01 -18.89
C TYR A 66 -7.14 17.04 -17.81
N THR A 67 -8.29 17.71 -17.94
CA THR A 67 -8.73 18.77 -17.01
C THR A 67 -10.03 18.37 -16.34
N GLU A 68 -11.08 18.11 -17.12
CA GLU A 68 -12.40 17.78 -16.60
C GLU A 68 -12.36 16.42 -15.87
N VAL A 69 -11.55 15.45 -16.32
CA VAL A 69 -11.32 14.21 -15.56
C VAL A 69 -10.85 14.41 -14.12
N ASP A 70 -10.00 15.41 -13.87
CA ASP A 70 -9.46 15.71 -12.53
C ASP A 70 -10.41 16.64 -11.75
N ASP A 71 -11.07 17.58 -12.43
CA ASP A 71 -12.16 18.40 -11.84
C ASP A 71 -13.30 17.51 -11.34
N ASN A 72 -13.57 16.41 -12.06
CA ASN A 72 -14.60 15.45 -11.70
C ASN A 72 -14.35 14.76 -10.35
N VAL A 73 -13.08 14.59 -9.99
CA VAL A 73 -12.65 14.10 -8.67
C VAL A 73 -12.65 15.26 -7.67
N THR A 74 -12.02 16.38 -8.03
CA THR A 74 -11.73 17.48 -7.12
C THR A 74 -12.97 18.20 -6.61
N ARG A 75 -14.06 18.27 -7.39
CA ARG A 75 -15.31 18.92 -6.99
C ARG A 75 -15.93 18.36 -5.70
N HIS A 76 -15.62 17.11 -5.35
CA HIS A 76 -16.15 16.44 -4.16
C HIS A 76 -15.28 16.65 -2.92
N LEU A 77 -14.03 17.05 -3.11
CA LEU A 77 -12.98 17.01 -2.10
C LEU A 77 -13.32 17.87 -0.87
N ASP A 78 -13.74 19.11 -1.08
CA ASP A 78 -14.07 20.01 0.03
C ASP A 78 -15.25 19.49 0.87
N LYS A 79 -16.25 18.90 0.21
CA LYS A 79 -17.43 18.37 0.89
C LYS A 79 -17.08 17.11 1.69
N VAL A 80 -16.33 16.17 1.12
CA VAL A 80 -15.99 14.90 1.78
C VAL A 80 -15.02 15.10 2.94
N LEU A 81 -14.03 15.99 2.80
CA LEU A 81 -13.09 16.33 3.86
C LEU A 81 -13.80 17.02 5.02
N LYS A 82 -14.73 17.95 4.74
CA LYS A 82 -15.51 18.62 5.79
C LYS A 82 -16.43 17.67 6.56
N ARG A 83 -16.95 16.63 5.91
CA ARG A 83 -17.85 15.68 6.56
C ARG A 83 -17.10 14.74 7.50
N GLY A 84 -15.90 14.29 7.12
CA GLY A 84 -15.10 13.34 7.90
C GLY A 84 -15.80 12.01 8.18
N ASP A 85 -16.86 11.67 7.44
CA ASP A 85 -17.69 10.49 7.69
C ASP A 85 -17.21 9.28 6.86
N TRP A 86 -15.91 8.98 6.91
CA TRP A 86 -15.30 7.89 6.17
C TRP A 86 -14.11 7.30 6.93
N ASP A 87 -13.89 5.99 6.76
CA ASP A 87 -12.69 5.29 7.22
C ASP A 87 -11.61 5.26 6.13
N VAL A 88 -12.03 5.23 4.86
CA VAL A 88 -11.13 5.19 3.69
C VAL A 88 -11.68 6.10 2.60
N LEU A 89 -10.87 7.06 2.17
CA LEU A 89 -11.14 7.91 1.01
C LEU A 89 -10.13 7.58 -0.09
N ILE A 90 -10.63 7.23 -1.28
CA ILE A 90 -9.82 6.90 -2.46
C ILE A 90 -10.11 7.94 -3.53
N LEU A 91 -9.06 8.61 -4.00
CA LEU A 91 -9.11 9.58 -5.08
C LEU A 91 -8.21 9.08 -6.21
N HIS A 92 -8.75 8.95 -7.41
CA HIS A 92 -8.01 8.44 -8.56
C HIS A 92 -8.02 9.46 -9.70
N TYR A 93 -6.90 10.17 -9.83
CA TYR A 93 -6.66 11.23 -10.81
C TYR A 93 -6.04 10.67 -12.10
N LEU A 94 -6.42 11.23 -13.25
CA LEU A 94 -6.09 10.70 -14.58
C LEU A 94 -5.33 11.71 -15.46
N GLY A 95 -5.46 13.00 -15.17
CA GLY A 95 -4.99 14.05 -16.08
C GLY A 95 -3.48 13.99 -16.37
N LEU A 96 -2.67 13.50 -15.43
CA LEU A 96 -1.23 13.34 -15.67
C LEU A 96 -0.92 12.23 -16.68
N ASP A 97 -1.61 11.09 -16.60
CA ASP A 97 -1.49 10.00 -17.58
C ASP A 97 -1.96 10.45 -18.96
N HIS A 98 -3.09 11.14 -19.02
CA HIS A 98 -3.66 11.67 -20.25
C HIS A 98 -2.71 12.64 -20.97
N ILE A 99 -2.05 13.56 -20.25
CA ILE A 99 -1.00 14.42 -20.82
C ILE A 99 0.16 13.59 -21.37
N GLY A 100 0.56 12.55 -20.62
CA GLY A 100 1.57 11.58 -21.03
C GLY A 100 1.26 10.96 -22.38
N HIS A 101 0.08 10.37 -22.57
CA HIS A 101 -0.33 9.76 -23.84
C HIS A 101 -0.39 10.75 -25.01
N ILE A 102 -0.84 11.99 -24.77
CA ILE A 102 -0.98 12.99 -25.84
C ILE A 102 0.38 13.53 -26.30
N SER A 103 1.26 13.82 -25.34
CA SER A 103 2.40 14.73 -25.56
C SER A 103 3.71 14.29 -24.91
N GLY A 104 3.71 13.13 -24.25
CA GLY A 104 4.86 12.55 -23.58
C GLY A 104 5.20 13.20 -22.23
N PRO A 105 6.09 12.55 -21.44
CA PRO A 105 6.47 12.99 -20.10
C PRO A 105 7.25 14.32 -20.06
N SER A 106 7.73 14.81 -21.21
CA SER A 106 8.46 16.10 -21.31
C SER A 106 7.55 17.26 -21.74
N SER A 107 6.23 17.04 -21.82
CA SER A 107 5.27 18.08 -22.18
C SER A 107 5.32 19.27 -21.20
N PRO A 108 5.22 20.53 -21.68
CA PRO A 108 5.17 21.70 -20.80
C PRO A 108 3.96 21.69 -19.86
N LEU A 109 2.94 20.88 -20.16
CA LEU A 109 1.75 20.72 -19.32
C LEU A 109 2.03 19.92 -18.03
N ILE A 110 3.08 19.08 -18.01
CA ILE A 110 3.41 18.23 -16.86
C ILE A 110 3.66 19.06 -15.61
N GLY A 111 4.42 20.16 -15.72
CA GLY A 111 4.70 21.02 -14.57
C GLY A 111 3.44 21.66 -13.97
N HIS A 112 2.51 22.09 -14.83
CA HIS A 112 1.23 22.63 -14.39
C HIS A 112 0.38 21.56 -13.69
N LYS A 113 0.30 20.35 -14.27
CA LYS A 113 -0.47 19.25 -13.69
C LYS A 113 0.12 18.75 -12.37
N LEU A 114 1.44 18.69 -12.23
CA LEU A 114 2.09 18.37 -10.95
C LEU A 114 1.81 19.43 -9.88
N SER A 115 1.76 20.71 -10.27
CA SER A 115 1.40 21.80 -9.35
C SER A 115 -0.06 21.70 -8.88
N GLU A 116 -0.97 21.26 -9.74
CA GLU A 116 -2.36 20.96 -9.39
C GLU A 116 -2.43 19.83 -8.34
N MET A 117 -1.73 18.72 -8.57
CA MET A 117 -1.67 17.59 -7.64
C MET A 117 -1.05 17.98 -6.29
N ASP A 118 -0.01 18.82 -6.28
CA ASP A 118 0.59 19.34 -5.05
C ASP A 118 -0.41 20.16 -4.22
N ASN A 119 -1.20 21.03 -4.87
CA ASN A 119 -2.26 21.79 -4.20
C ASN A 119 -3.35 20.88 -3.60
N ILE A 120 -3.73 19.81 -4.31
CA ILE A 120 -4.69 18.81 -3.82
C ILE A 120 -4.13 18.10 -2.58
N LEU A 121 -2.87 17.64 -2.64
CA LEU A 121 -2.19 16.99 -1.51
C LEU A 121 -2.09 17.92 -0.30
N MET A 122 -1.75 19.19 -0.52
CA MET A 122 -1.69 20.20 0.53
C MET A 122 -3.05 20.38 1.20
N LYS A 123 -4.13 20.49 0.43
CA LYS A 123 -5.50 20.60 0.95
C LYS A 123 -5.89 19.40 1.81
N ILE A 124 -5.64 18.18 1.32
CA ILE A 124 -5.93 16.94 2.07
C ILE A 124 -5.12 16.92 3.37
N HIS A 125 -3.80 17.11 3.28
CA HIS A 125 -2.91 17.08 4.44
C HIS A 125 -3.30 18.10 5.51
N THR A 126 -3.60 19.35 5.14
CA THR A 126 -4.05 20.37 6.08
C THR A 126 -5.39 20.01 6.73
N SER A 127 -6.32 19.43 5.99
CA SER A 127 -7.60 18.96 6.55
C SER A 127 -7.39 17.85 7.56
N LEU A 128 -6.57 16.84 7.25
CA LEU A 128 -6.27 15.73 8.15
C LEU A 128 -5.60 16.22 9.43
N LEU A 129 -4.63 17.14 9.34
CA LEU A 129 -4.00 17.74 10.51
C LEU A 129 -4.97 18.57 11.37
N SER A 130 -6.02 19.14 10.77
CA SER A 130 -7.06 19.83 11.53
C SER A 130 -7.92 18.83 12.31
N GLU A 131 -8.32 17.73 11.67
CA GLU A 131 -9.13 16.68 12.29
C GLU A 131 -8.39 15.95 13.42
N GLU A 132 -7.09 15.67 13.25
CA GLU A 132 -6.26 15.01 14.26
C GLU A 132 -6.19 15.78 15.58
N ARG A 133 -6.30 17.12 15.53
CA ARG A 133 -6.35 17.96 16.74
C ARG A 133 -7.62 17.72 17.55
N GLU A 134 -8.69 17.25 16.92
CA GLU A 134 -9.98 16.97 17.56
C GLU A 134 -10.09 15.50 17.99
N ASN A 135 -9.75 14.57 17.10
CA ASN A 135 -9.96 13.13 17.28
C ASN A 135 -8.76 12.38 17.91
N LEU A 136 -7.62 13.05 18.10
CA LEU A 136 -6.38 12.52 18.71
C LEU A 136 -5.86 11.21 18.10
N SER A 137 -6.29 10.89 16.88
CA SER A 137 -5.91 9.67 16.16
C SER A 137 -5.25 10.05 14.85
N PRO A 138 -4.02 9.56 14.58
CA PRO A 138 -3.28 9.93 13.38
C PRO A 138 -3.92 9.33 12.12
N ASN A 139 -3.96 10.12 11.06
CA ASN A 139 -4.37 9.70 9.73
C ASN A 139 -3.17 9.23 8.91
N LEU A 140 -3.43 8.46 7.86
CA LEU A 140 -2.43 8.05 6.87
C LEU A 140 -2.88 8.53 5.49
N LEU A 141 -2.11 9.47 4.92
CA LEU A 141 -2.21 9.85 3.52
C LEU A 141 -1.21 9.04 2.70
N VAL A 142 -1.71 8.33 1.70
CA VAL A 142 -0.92 7.53 0.76
C VAL A 142 -1.00 8.18 -0.61
N LEU A 143 0.13 8.65 -1.12
CA LEU A 143 0.29 9.05 -2.52
C LEU A 143 1.08 7.96 -3.23
N CYS A 144 0.52 7.39 -4.29
CA CYS A 144 1.23 6.45 -5.14
C CYS A 144 0.84 6.62 -6.61
N GLY A 145 1.77 6.36 -7.51
CA GLY A 145 1.46 6.05 -8.91
C GLY A 145 1.22 4.55 -9.07
N ASP A 146 0.24 4.18 -9.89
CA ASP A 146 -0.07 2.81 -10.28
C ASP A 146 0.85 2.32 -11.42
N HIS A 147 1.21 3.20 -12.35
CA HIS A 147 2.26 2.96 -13.35
C HIS A 147 3.05 4.23 -13.68
N GLY A 148 4.22 4.03 -14.30
CA GLY A 148 4.98 5.09 -14.95
C GLY A 148 4.68 5.12 -16.45
N MET A 149 5.52 5.80 -17.23
CA MET A 149 5.37 5.90 -18.69
C MET A 149 6.72 5.92 -19.39
N SER A 150 6.73 5.46 -20.64
CA SER A 150 7.87 5.53 -21.54
C SER A 150 8.12 6.97 -22.01
N GLU A 151 9.27 7.20 -22.64
CA GLU A 151 9.59 8.51 -23.25
C GLU A 151 8.58 8.96 -24.32
N THR A 152 7.85 8.01 -24.91
CA THR A 152 6.80 8.29 -25.90
C THR A 152 5.41 8.42 -25.29
N GLY A 153 5.30 8.38 -23.96
CA GLY A 153 4.01 8.49 -23.26
C GLY A 153 3.18 7.21 -23.23
N SER A 154 3.74 6.06 -23.63
CA SER A 154 3.06 4.76 -23.54
C SER A 154 3.36 4.11 -22.19
N HIS A 155 2.57 3.14 -21.76
CA HIS A 155 2.87 2.30 -20.60
C HIS A 155 2.43 0.86 -20.83
N GLY A 156 2.77 -0.04 -19.89
CA GLY A 156 2.42 -1.46 -19.93
C GLY A 156 3.56 -2.39 -20.36
N ALA A 157 4.74 -1.85 -20.66
CA ALA A 157 5.97 -2.62 -20.82
C ALA A 157 6.75 -2.70 -19.48
N SER A 158 8.04 -3.05 -19.55
CA SER A 158 8.89 -3.32 -18.38
C SER A 158 10.09 -2.39 -18.27
N SER A 159 10.07 -1.21 -18.91
CA SER A 159 11.14 -0.23 -18.75
C SER A 159 11.16 0.34 -17.32
N MET A 160 12.31 0.86 -16.91
CA MET A 160 12.50 1.37 -15.56
C MET A 160 11.57 2.57 -15.29
N GLU A 161 11.31 3.37 -16.32
CA GLU A 161 10.45 4.54 -16.34
C GLU A 161 8.96 4.15 -16.27
N GLU A 162 8.59 2.98 -16.79
CA GLU A 162 7.21 2.45 -16.73
C GLU A 162 6.89 1.74 -15.41
N VAL A 163 7.87 1.11 -14.77
CA VAL A 163 7.63 0.32 -13.54
C VAL A 163 7.93 1.08 -12.24
N ASN A 164 8.79 2.10 -12.29
CA ASN A 164 9.07 2.91 -11.11
C ASN A 164 8.05 4.03 -10.94
N THR A 165 7.29 3.94 -9.86
CA THR A 165 6.36 4.99 -9.46
C THR A 165 6.73 5.56 -8.09
N PRO A 166 6.38 6.83 -7.82
CA PRO A 166 6.55 7.39 -6.48
C PRO A 166 5.57 6.71 -5.51
N LEU A 167 6.05 6.47 -4.28
CA LEU A 167 5.22 6.14 -3.11
C LEU A 167 5.62 7.08 -1.97
N ILE A 168 4.67 7.83 -1.44
CA ILE A 168 4.84 8.70 -0.28
C ILE A 168 3.77 8.35 0.75
N LEU A 169 4.23 8.03 1.96
CA LEU A 169 3.37 7.85 3.13
C LEU A 169 3.53 9.08 4.03
N ILE A 170 2.42 9.73 4.36
CA ILE A 170 2.38 10.93 5.20
C ILE A 170 1.46 10.67 6.39
N SER A 171 1.98 10.86 7.59
CA SER A 171 1.24 10.73 8.85
C SER A 171 1.94 11.52 9.95
N SER A 172 1.17 12.12 10.86
CA SER A 172 1.73 12.73 12.08
C SER A 172 2.35 11.71 13.04
N ALA A 173 2.01 10.42 12.89
CA ALA A 173 2.62 9.33 13.65
C ALA A 173 4.04 8.97 13.19
N PHE A 174 4.50 9.49 12.05
CA PHE A 174 5.85 9.20 11.55
C PHE A 174 6.86 10.14 12.20
N GLU A 175 7.69 9.60 13.07
CA GLU A 175 8.79 10.34 13.67
C GLU A 175 9.83 10.71 12.61
N ARG A 176 10.21 11.99 12.58
CA ARG A 176 11.41 12.48 11.88
C ARG A 176 12.32 13.14 12.89
N LYS A 177 13.57 12.66 12.97
CA LYS A 177 14.59 13.33 13.77
C LYS A 177 15.06 14.59 13.03
N PRO A 178 15.38 15.69 13.73
CA PRO A 178 16.02 16.83 13.09
C PRO A 178 17.28 16.40 12.34
N GLY A 179 17.39 16.73 11.05
CA GLY A 179 18.51 16.31 10.20
C GLY A 179 18.41 14.89 9.62
N ASP A 180 17.28 14.20 9.77
CA ASP A 180 17.04 12.90 9.16
C ASP A 180 16.88 13.03 7.63
N ILE A 181 17.96 12.77 6.90
CA ILE A 181 17.96 12.67 5.44
C ILE A 181 17.62 11.23 5.08
N ARG A 182 16.35 10.96 4.75
CA ARG A 182 15.93 9.66 4.23
C ARG A 182 16.10 9.61 2.73
N HIS A 183 16.99 8.74 2.26
CA HIS A 183 17.04 8.41 0.84
C HIS A 183 15.82 7.56 0.46
N PRO A 184 15.20 7.80 -0.72
CA PRO A 184 14.19 6.92 -1.25
C PRO A 184 14.70 5.47 -1.30
N LYS A 185 13.83 4.53 -0.93
CA LYS A 185 14.11 3.10 -1.00
C LYS A 185 13.17 2.49 -2.03
N HIS A 186 13.70 1.57 -2.84
CA HIS A 186 12.86 0.75 -3.69
C HIS A 186 12.06 -0.24 -2.86
N VAL A 187 10.78 -0.33 -3.16
CA VAL A 187 9.79 -1.23 -2.56
C VAL A 187 8.91 -1.77 -3.67
N GLN A 188 8.19 -2.86 -3.42
CA GLN A 188 7.26 -3.41 -4.41
C GLN A 188 5.87 -2.80 -4.21
N GLN A 189 5.11 -2.56 -5.29
CA GLN A 189 3.72 -2.12 -5.14
C GLN A 189 2.85 -3.15 -4.37
N THR A 190 3.22 -4.43 -4.43
CA THR A 190 2.57 -5.51 -3.66
C THR A 190 2.69 -5.30 -2.14
N ASP A 191 3.76 -4.65 -1.66
CA ASP A 191 4.00 -4.33 -0.24
C ASP A 191 2.93 -3.39 0.33
N LEU A 192 2.29 -2.59 -0.53
CA LEU A 192 1.25 -1.66 -0.12
C LEU A 192 0.02 -2.40 0.42
N ALA A 193 -0.36 -3.54 -0.16
CA ALA A 193 -1.54 -4.29 0.29
C ALA A 193 -1.38 -4.80 1.73
N ALA A 194 -0.23 -5.42 2.04
CA ALA A 194 0.06 -5.90 3.39
C ALA A 194 0.18 -4.73 4.40
N THR A 195 0.78 -3.61 3.98
CA THR A 195 0.94 -2.42 4.81
C THR A 195 -0.42 -1.77 5.14
N LEU A 196 -1.29 -1.59 4.15
CA LEU A 196 -2.64 -1.04 4.35
C LEU A 196 -3.51 -1.96 5.20
N ALA A 197 -3.47 -3.27 4.97
CA ALA A 197 -4.23 -4.22 5.78
C ALA A 197 -3.84 -4.13 7.26
N ILE A 198 -2.53 -4.12 7.56
CA ILE A 198 -2.04 -3.97 8.94
C ILE A 198 -2.44 -2.60 9.52
N GLY A 199 -2.29 -1.52 8.75
CA GLY A 199 -2.63 -0.16 9.20
C GLY A 199 -4.12 0.01 9.52
N LEU A 200 -5.00 -0.66 8.78
CA LEU A 200 -6.45 -0.63 8.98
C LEU A 200 -6.96 -1.68 9.99
N GLY A 201 -6.08 -2.53 10.52
CA GLY A 201 -6.46 -3.62 11.42
C GLY A 201 -7.22 -4.75 10.72
N LEU A 202 -6.97 -4.96 9.43
CA LEU A 202 -7.62 -5.95 8.57
C LEU A 202 -6.75 -7.21 8.41
N PRO A 203 -7.35 -8.36 8.05
CA PRO A 203 -6.60 -9.49 7.51
C PRO A 203 -5.78 -9.07 6.29
N ILE A 204 -4.53 -9.55 6.20
CA ILE A 204 -3.72 -9.39 4.99
C ILE A 204 -4.37 -10.28 3.90
N PRO A 205 -4.55 -9.78 2.66
CA PRO A 205 -5.19 -10.57 1.61
C PRO A 205 -4.52 -11.92 1.41
N GLU A 206 -5.33 -12.97 1.19
CA GLU A 206 -4.87 -14.36 1.27
C GLU A 206 -3.72 -14.70 0.30
N ASN A 207 -3.71 -14.08 -0.89
CA ASN A 207 -2.69 -14.29 -1.93
C ASN A 207 -1.61 -13.20 -1.95
N SER A 208 -1.57 -12.32 -0.93
CA SER A 208 -0.58 -11.25 -0.86
C SER A 208 0.82 -11.81 -0.64
N VAL A 209 1.74 -11.47 -1.54
CA VAL A 209 3.19 -11.71 -1.39
C VAL A 209 3.92 -10.49 -0.80
N GLY A 210 3.19 -9.41 -0.52
CA GLY A 210 3.73 -8.15 -0.01
C GLY A 210 4.34 -8.25 1.40
N SER A 211 5.43 -7.51 1.59
CA SER A 211 6.09 -7.31 2.88
C SER A 211 5.67 -5.98 3.50
N LEU A 212 5.43 -5.96 4.81
CA LEU A 212 5.12 -4.74 5.55
C LEU A 212 6.24 -3.71 5.38
N LEU A 213 5.87 -2.50 4.96
CA LEU A 213 6.76 -1.35 4.90
C LEU A 213 7.11 -0.88 6.31
N PHE A 214 8.14 -1.48 6.90
CA PHE A 214 8.54 -1.24 8.29
C PHE A 214 8.67 0.24 8.71
N PRO A 215 9.15 1.18 7.86
CA PRO A 215 9.18 2.60 8.22
C PRO A 215 7.81 3.18 8.62
N SER A 216 6.69 2.58 8.18
CA SER A 216 5.33 2.99 8.57
C SER A 216 4.96 2.65 10.02
N ILE A 217 5.71 1.75 10.67
CA ILE A 217 5.46 1.31 12.05
C ILE A 217 6.67 1.52 12.97
N GLU A 218 7.73 2.17 12.49
CA GLU A 218 9.00 2.31 13.23
C GLU A 218 8.84 3.10 14.55
N GLY A 219 7.91 4.05 14.60
CA GLY A 219 7.56 4.80 15.81
C GLY A 219 6.63 4.07 16.79
N ARG A 220 6.10 2.88 16.43
CA ARG A 220 5.22 2.11 17.33
C ARG A 220 6.01 1.42 18.44
N PRO A 221 5.39 1.08 19.59
CA PRO A 221 6.04 0.28 20.62
C PRO A 221 6.61 -1.03 20.05
N VAL A 222 7.77 -1.49 20.55
CA VAL A 222 8.44 -2.71 20.07
C VAL A 222 7.48 -3.91 20.04
N ARG A 223 6.62 -4.04 21.05
CA ARG A 223 5.60 -5.10 21.10
C ARG A 223 4.69 -5.10 19.87
N GLU A 224 4.22 -3.94 19.44
CA GLU A 224 3.38 -3.78 18.25
C GLU A 224 4.18 -4.05 16.97
N GLN A 225 5.42 -3.53 16.89
CA GLN A 225 6.30 -3.81 15.75
C GLN A 225 6.47 -5.32 15.55
N LEU A 226 6.81 -6.05 16.61
CA LEU A 226 7.01 -7.49 16.54
C LEU A 226 5.72 -8.24 16.24
N ARG A 227 4.56 -7.78 16.74
CA ARG A 227 3.25 -8.34 16.42
C ARG A 227 2.93 -8.19 14.92
N PHE A 228 3.11 -7.01 14.34
CA PHE A 228 2.80 -6.74 12.94
C PHE A 228 3.73 -7.51 11.99
N LEU A 229 5.03 -7.53 12.30
CA LEU A 229 5.99 -8.33 11.56
C LEU A 229 5.67 -9.83 11.62
N HIS A 230 5.26 -10.31 12.81
CA HIS A 230 4.83 -11.70 12.98
C HIS A 230 3.58 -12.03 12.14
N LEU A 231 2.56 -11.17 12.14
CA LEU A 231 1.34 -11.38 11.34
C LEU A 231 1.65 -11.51 9.85
N ASN A 232 2.48 -10.61 9.31
CA ASN A 232 2.87 -10.69 7.90
C ASN A 232 3.75 -11.91 7.61
N ALA A 233 4.64 -12.29 8.52
CA ALA A 233 5.49 -13.48 8.34
C ALA A 233 4.67 -14.78 8.38
N VAL A 234 3.64 -14.86 9.25
CA VAL A 234 2.70 -15.98 9.25
C VAL A 234 1.97 -16.06 7.92
N GLN A 235 1.45 -14.95 7.40
CA GLN A 235 0.77 -14.91 6.10
C GLN A 235 1.66 -15.46 4.98
N LEU A 236 2.88 -14.94 4.82
CA LEU A 236 3.81 -15.41 3.80
C LEU A 236 4.22 -16.87 4.02
N SER A 237 4.41 -17.30 5.28
CA SER A 237 4.74 -18.69 5.59
C SER A 237 3.61 -19.67 5.24
N LYS A 238 2.35 -19.24 5.37
CA LYS A 238 1.18 -20.03 5.00
C LYS A 238 1.09 -20.16 3.49
N LEU A 239 1.24 -19.04 2.77
CA LEU A 239 1.25 -19.04 1.32
C LEU A 239 2.37 -19.93 0.75
N LEU A 240 3.57 -19.90 1.36
CA LEU A 240 4.67 -20.80 0.98
C LEU A 240 4.33 -22.27 1.23
N GLN A 241 3.69 -22.60 2.35
CA GLN A 241 3.27 -23.97 2.66
C GLN A 241 2.27 -24.53 1.66
N GLU A 242 1.35 -23.68 1.19
CA GLU A 242 0.30 -24.06 0.26
C GLU A 242 0.85 -24.24 -1.18
N ASN A 243 1.88 -23.49 -1.55
CA ASN A 243 2.39 -23.45 -2.92
C ASN A 243 3.71 -24.21 -3.13
N VAL A 244 4.45 -24.58 -2.06
CA VAL A 244 5.79 -25.18 -2.16
C VAL A 244 5.85 -26.54 -1.44
N PRO A 245 5.88 -27.67 -2.17
CA PRO A 245 5.93 -28.99 -1.54
C PRO A 245 7.11 -29.20 -0.56
N SER A 246 8.26 -28.60 -0.86
CA SER A 246 9.47 -28.66 -0.02
C SER A 246 9.70 -27.42 0.84
N TYR A 247 8.65 -26.66 1.19
CA TYR A 247 8.74 -25.39 1.91
C TYR A 247 9.62 -25.43 3.18
N LYS A 248 9.71 -26.58 3.86
CA LYS A 248 10.53 -26.73 5.07
C LYS A 248 12.03 -26.53 4.83
N LYS A 249 12.50 -26.67 3.59
CA LYS A 249 13.88 -26.45 3.18
C LYS A 249 14.11 -25.04 2.64
N GLU A 250 13.07 -24.22 2.52
CA GLU A 250 13.19 -22.85 2.03
C GLU A 250 13.83 -21.98 3.11
N PRO A 251 14.90 -21.21 2.77
CA PRO A 251 15.59 -20.38 3.75
C PRO A 251 14.67 -19.39 4.47
N GLY A 252 13.67 -18.84 3.78
CA GLY A 252 12.70 -17.91 4.37
C GLY A 252 11.84 -18.57 5.46
N PHE A 253 11.50 -19.85 5.29
CA PHE A 253 10.74 -20.60 6.30
C PHE A 253 11.58 -20.89 7.54
N GLU A 254 12.85 -21.29 7.36
CA GLU A 254 13.78 -21.50 8.47
C GLU A 254 14.02 -20.21 9.28
N GLN A 255 14.22 -19.08 8.58
CA GLN A 255 14.35 -17.76 9.19
C GLN A 255 13.09 -17.38 9.97
N PHE A 256 11.90 -17.62 9.40
CA PHE A 256 10.62 -17.38 10.09
C PHE A 256 10.51 -18.20 11.38
N LYS A 257 10.81 -19.51 11.35
CA LYS A 257 10.77 -20.36 12.55
C LYS A 257 11.76 -19.90 13.61
N MET A 258 12.94 -19.44 13.21
CA MET A 258 13.92 -18.86 14.13
C MET A 258 13.41 -17.55 14.76
N ALA A 259 12.85 -16.64 13.94
CA ALA A 259 12.27 -15.38 14.40
C ALA A 259 11.13 -15.63 15.40
N GLU A 260 10.23 -16.56 15.09
CA GLU A 260 9.11 -16.96 15.95
C GLU A 260 9.57 -17.53 17.30
N ARG A 261 10.59 -18.40 17.30
CA ARG A 261 11.18 -18.92 18.55
C ARG A 261 11.77 -17.80 19.41
N LEU A 262 12.52 -16.88 18.80
CA LEU A 262 13.09 -15.74 19.51
C LEU A 262 12.01 -14.78 20.01
N HIS A 263 10.95 -14.58 19.24
CA HIS A 263 9.80 -13.77 19.64
C HIS A 263 9.08 -14.37 20.86
N GLY A 264 8.89 -15.69 20.89
CA GLY A 264 8.33 -16.38 22.07
C GLY A 264 9.18 -16.15 23.33
N ASN A 265 10.51 -16.22 23.21
CA ASN A 265 11.42 -15.88 24.32
C ASN A 265 11.29 -14.42 24.75
N TRP A 266 11.16 -13.51 23.79
CA TRP A 266 10.97 -12.08 24.05
C TRP A 266 9.65 -11.80 24.78
N ILE A 267 8.55 -12.43 24.36
CA ILE A 267 7.24 -12.32 25.03
C ILE A 267 7.33 -12.80 26.47
N ARG A 268 7.99 -13.94 26.73
CA ARG A 268 8.17 -14.45 28.10
C ARG A 268 8.90 -13.42 28.98
N LEU A 269 10.03 -12.88 28.51
CA LEU A 269 10.78 -11.86 29.26
C LEU A 269 9.98 -10.57 29.44
N TYR A 270 9.21 -10.15 28.43
CA TYR A 270 8.36 -8.97 28.49
C TYR A 270 7.27 -9.11 29.57
N LEU A 271 6.65 -10.29 29.68
CA LEU A 271 5.60 -10.59 30.66
C LEU A 271 6.14 -10.75 32.09
N GLU A 272 7.41 -11.10 32.24
CA GLU A 272 8.11 -11.13 33.54
C GLU A 272 8.54 -9.72 34.02
N GLU A 273 8.03 -8.65 33.39
CA GLU A 273 8.35 -7.23 33.66
C GLU A 273 9.86 -6.92 33.62
N ASN A 274 10.62 -7.71 32.86
CA ASN A 274 12.05 -7.55 32.76
C ASN A 274 12.39 -6.35 31.86
N THR A 275 12.52 -5.15 32.43
CA THR A 275 12.90 -3.92 31.70
C THR A 275 14.39 -3.82 31.39
N SER A 276 15.11 -4.94 31.37
CA SER A 276 16.56 -4.95 31.19
C SER A 276 17.00 -4.69 29.74
N GLU A 277 18.26 -4.29 29.61
CA GLU A 277 18.98 -4.21 28.35
C GLU A 277 18.86 -5.51 27.52
N VAL A 278 18.71 -6.67 28.19
CA VAL A 278 18.50 -7.98 27.53
C VAL A 278 17.20 -8.01 26.73
N LEU A 279 16.10 -7.47 27.28
CA LEU A 279 14.82 -7.41 26.58
C LEU A 279 14.89 -6.52 25.34
N PHE A 280 15.54 -5.36 25.46
CA PHE A 280 15.74 -4.43 24.35
C PHE A 280 16.60 -5.05 23.23
N ASN A 281 17.74 -5.65 23.60
CA ASN A 281 18.65 -6.30 22.66
C ASN A 281 17.98 -7.48 21.95
N LEU A 282 17.20 -8.29 22.69
CA LEU A 282 16.45 -9.38 22.10
C LEU A 282 15.34 -8.86 21.17
N GLY A 283 14.61 -7.80 21.55
CA GLY A 283 13.58 -7.20 20.69
C GLY A 283 14.15 -6.69 19.36
N THR A 284 15.29 -6.01 19.42
CA THR A 284 16.04 -5.57 18.22
C THR A 284 16.45 -6.76 17.35
N LYS A 285 16.91 -7.86 17.97
CA LYS A 285 17.26 -9.09 17.27
C LYS A 285 16.05 -9.74 16.60
N VAL A 286 14.92 -9.89 17.32
CA VAL A 286 13.67 -10.49 16.79
C VAL A 286 13.18 -9.68 15.60
N ARG A 287 13.15 -8.35 15.72
CA ARG A 287 12.78 -7.44 14.62
C ARG A 287 13.63 -7.69 13.38
N ARG A 288 14.96 -7.73 13.53
CA ARG A 288 15.86 -8.00 12.40
C ARG A 288 15.56 -9.35 11.74
N GLN A 289 15.36 -10.39 12.55
CA GLN A 289 15.05 -11.74 12.05
C GLN A 289 13.74 -11.80 11.28
N TYR A 290 12.69 -11.10 11.74
CA TYR A 290 11.46 -11.03 10.95
C TYR A 290 11.63 -10.23 9.65
N LEU A 291 12.33 -9.10 9.67
CA LEU A 291 12.58 -8.32 8.45
C LEU A 291 13.37 -9.13 7.40
N ASP A 292 14.36 -9.90 7.84
CA ASP A 292 15.11 -10.81 6.98
C ASP A 292 14.19 -11.94 6.44
N ALA A 293 13.39 -12.56 7.31
CA ALA A 293 12.43 -13.61 6.94
C ALA A 293 11.39 -13.12 5.91
N LEU A 294 10.79 -11.94 6.14
CA LEU A 294 9.81 -11.35 5.21
C LEU A 294 10.42 -11.15 3.82
N ARG A 295 11.63 -10.56 3.76
CA ARG A 295 12.33 -10.35 2.50
C ARG A 295 12.57 -11.67 1.77
N THR A 296 13.07 -12.70 2.45
CA THR A 296 13.37 -13.99 1.82
C THR A 296 12.10 -14.74 1.42
N LEU A 297 11.06 -14.75 2.25
CA LEU A 297 9.77 -15.37 1.93
C LEU A 297 9.09 -14.72 0.72
N SER A 298 8.98 -13.39 0.74
CA SER A 298 8.38 -12.62 -0.36
C SER A 298 9.12 -12.84 -1.68
N LEU A 299 10.46 -12.88 -1.64
CA LEU A 299 11.29 -13.16 -2.82
C LEU A 299 11.09 -14.59 -3.36
N SER A 300 11.06 -15.61 -2.49
CA SER A 300 10.80 -17.01 -2.90
C SER A 300 9.44 -17.15 -3.57
N LEU A 301 8.39 -16.58 -2.95
CA LEU A 301 7.02 -16.60 -3.48
C LEU A 301 6.94 -15.87 -4.83
N SER A 302 7.59 -14.71 -4.94
CA SER A 302 7.57 -13.91 -6.17
C SER A 302 8.23 -14.64 -7.35
N ARG A 303 9.31 -15.39 -7.10
CA ARG A 303 10.02 -16.16 -8.14
C ARG A 303 9.21 -17.32 -8.69
N GLN A 304 8.37 -17.94 -7.87
CA GLN A 304 7.59 -19.11 -8.29
C GLN A 304 6.44 -18.72 -9.23
N VAL A 305 5.84 -17.56 -9.01
CA VAL A 305 4.79 -17.04 -9.90
C VAL A 305 5.38 -16.66 -11.26
N ALA A 306 6.62 -16.16 -11.31
CA ALA A 306 7.31 -15.80 -12.55
C ALA A 306 7.76 -17.01 -13.41
N GLN A 307 7.56 -18.25 -12.95
CA GLN A 307 7.91 -19.47 -13.69
C GLN A 307 6.73 -20.05 -14.49
N PHE A 308 5.55 -19.43 -14.41
CA PHE A 308 4.34 -19.78 -15.16
C PHE A 308 3.94 -18.65 -16.11
#